data_AF-A0A1H6UV93-F1
#
_entry.id   AF-A0A1H6UV93-F1
#
_cell.length_a   1.000
_cell.length_b   1.000
_cell.length_c   1.000
_cell.angle_alpha   90.00
_cell.angle_beta   90.00
_cell.angle_gamma   90.00
#
_symmetry.space_group_name_H-M   'P 1'
#
loop_
_entity.id
_entity.type
_entity.pdbx_description
1 polymer ?
#
loop_
_entity_poly.entity_id
_entity_poly.type
_entity_poly.pdbx_seq_one_letter_code
_entity_poly.pdbx_strand_id
1 'polypeptide(L)'
;MILDQQTLLSDAQTVTITANSANVIDTLAPGMVTNDISVFAQVMTAFAGGTSLGIAVVSADDAALTVNVTKHFDTGAIPVASLTAKALPIAMRLPPQKMRRYVGLVYTVVGTMSAGTITAGIVEDLNTVLRTSDYAKGFSA
;
A
#
# COMPACT_ATOMS: atom_id res chain seq x y z
N MET A 1 -8.67 -7.87 14.18
CA MET A 1 -8.00 -7.83 12.88
C MET A 1 -7.39 -9.20 12.62
N ILE A 2 -7.94 -9.94 11.66
CA ILE A 2 -7.23 -11.09 11.10
C ILE A 2 -6.67 -10.63 9.76
N LEU A 3 -5.34 -10.57 9.65
CA LEU A 3 -4.67 -10.38 8.37
C LEU A 3 -4.55 -11.77 7.76
N ASP A 4 -5.17 -11.99 6.61
CA ASP A 4 -4.96 -13.21 5.86
C ASP A 4 -3.60 -13.13 5.16
N GLN A 5 -2.84 -14.22 5.20
CA GLN A 5 -1.50 -14.24 4.62
C GLN A 5 -1.53 -14.04 3.10
N GLN A 6 -2.64 -14.37 2.44
CA GLN A 6 -2.80 -14.19 0.99
C GLN A 6 -3.16 -12.75 0.61
N THR A 7 -3.66 -11.93 1.55
CA THR A 7 -3.99 -10.51 1.29
C THR A 7 -2.87 -9.54 1.69
N LEU A 8 -1.78 -10.07 2.26
CA LEU A 8 -0.59 -9.31 2.65
C LEU A 8 0.40 -9.20 1.48
N LEU A 9 0.59 -7.97 0.99
CA LEU A 9 1.45 -7.68 -0.17
C LEU A 9 2.90 -7.40 0.25
N SER A 10 3.09 -6.77 1.40
CA SER A 10 4.39 -6.48 1.99
C SER A 10 4.32 -6.76 3.49
N ASP A 11 5.20 -7.63 3.99
CA ASP A 11 5.39 -7.86 5.43
C ASP A 11 6.75 -7.31 5.85
N ALA A 12 6.74 -6.19 6.58
CA ALA A 12 7.94 -5.47 7.01
C ALA A 12 9.02 -5.33 5.91
N GLN A 13 8.60 -5.14 4.65
CA GLN A 13 9.49 -5.12 3.50
C GLN A 13 10.42 -3.91 3.56
N THR A 14 11.72 -4.13 3.45
CA THR A 14 12.72 -3.07 3.33
C THR A 14 12.64 -2.41 1.96
N VAL A 15 12.45 -1.09 1.93
CA VAL A 15 12.32 -0.31 0.69
C VAL A 15 13.38 0.78 0.69
N THR A 16 14.57 0.47 0.17
CA THR A 16 15.70 1.43 0.09
C THR A 16 15.90 2.04 -1.30
N ILE A 17 15.38 1.35 -2.31
CA ILE A 17 15.33 1.75 -3.72
C ILE A 17 13.93 1.42 -4.28
N THR A 18 13.61 1.94 -5.46
CA THR A 18 12.36 1.62 -6.16
C THR A 18 12.22 0.12 -6.37
N ALA A 19 11.10 -0.44 -5.90
CA ALA A 19 10.82 -1.87 -5.93
C ALA A 19 9.31 -2.13 -5.88
N ASN A 20 8.90 -3.33 -6.30
CA ASN A 20 7.52 -3.79 -6.19
C ASN A 20 7.29 -4.44 -4.82
N SER A 21 6.02 -4.68 -4.46
CA SER A 21 5.67 -5.46 -3.27
C SER A 21 6.26 -6.88 -3.34
N ALA A 22 6.64 -7.42 -2.17
CA ALA A 22 7.23 -8.75 -2.05
C ALA A 22 6.28 -9.85 -2.52
N ASN A 23 4.98 -9.68 -2.27
CA ASN A 23 3.91 -10.55 -2.74
C ASN A 23 3.00 -9.80 -3.70
N VAL A 24 2.29 -10.58 -4.50
CA VAL A 24 1.28 -10.12 -5.47
C VAL A 24 0.06 -11.02 -5.33
N ILE A 25 -1.12 -10.42 -5.36
CA ILE A 25 -2.39 -11.15 -5.29
C ILE A 25 -2.76 -11.61 -6.70
N ASP A 26 -2.92 -12.93 -6.88
CA ASP A 26 -3.50 -13.51 -8.10
C ASP A 26 -5.00 -13.75 -7.86
N THR A 27 -5.83 -13.09 -8.66
CA THR A 27 -7.29 -13.22 -8.57
C THR A 27 -7.85 -14.44 -9.31
N LEU A 28 -6.99 -15.31 -9.87
CA LEU A 28 -7.31 -16.53 -10.64
C LEU A 28 -8.08 -16.29 -11.95
N ALA A 29 -8.77 -15.16 -12.10
CA ALA A 29 -9.45 -14.72 -13.30
C ALA A 29 -9.34 -13.19 -13.49
N PRO A 30 -9.02 -12.70 -14.70
CA PRO A 30 -8.96 -11.26 -14.96
C PRO A 30 -10.35 -10.62 -14.87
N GLY A 31 -10.43 -9.38 -14.37
CA GLY A 31 -11.66 -8.59 -14.36
C GLY A 31 -12.46 -8.67 -13.06
N MET A 32 -11.83 -9.01 -11.94
CA MET A 32 -12.46 -8.82 -10.63
C MET A 32 -12.88 -7.35 -10.46
N VAL A 33 -14.19 -7.15 -10.25
CA VAL A 33 -14.72 -5.91 -9.70
C VAL A 33 -14.57 -6.05 -8.21
N THR A 34 -13.56 -5.39 -7.66
CA THR A 34 -13.29 -5.39 -6.23
C THR A 34 -14.35 -4.51 -5.55
N ASN A 35 -15.49 -5.11 -5.25
CA ASN A 35 -16.48 -4.44 -4.41
C ASN A 35 -15.87 -4.32 -3.02
N ASP A 36 -15.74 -3.08 -2.54
CA ASP A 36 -15.49 -2.75 -1.14
C ASP A 36 -14.12 -3.16 -0.56
N ILE A 37 -13.09 -3.14 -1.39
CA ILE A 37 -11.73 -3.37 -0.94
C ILE A 37 -11.09 -2.10 -0.35
N SER A 38 -10.43 -2.23 0.80
CA SER A 38 -9.59 -1.18 1.40
C SER A 38 -8.12 -1.55 1.32
N VAL A 39 -7.28 -0.56 1.03
CA VAL A 39 -5.83 -0.72 1.01
C VAL A 39 -5.25 0.02 2.19
N PHE A 40 -4.28 -0.62 2.85
CA PHE A 40 -3.48 0.03 3.87
C PHE A 40 -2.00 -0.13 3.59
N ALA A 41 -1.23 0.88 3.96
CA ALA A 41 0.22 0.81 4.03
C ALA A 41 0.64 1.50 5.33
N GLN A 42 1.36 0.77 6.18
CA GLN A 42 1.89 1.24 7.44
C GLN A 42 3.42 1.15 7.43
N VAL A 43 4.06 2.24 7.84
CA VAL A 43 5.49 2.29 8.07
C VAL A 43 5.80 1.61 9.40
N MET A 44 6.64 0.59 9.40
CA MET A 44 7.07 -0.09 10.64
C MET A 44 8.33 0.55 11.19
N THR A 45 9.40 0.58 10.38
CA THR A 45 10.63 1.32 10.67
C THR A 45 10.61 2.63 9.89
N ALA A 46 10.84 3.75 10.58
CA ALA A 46 10.88 5.07 9.98
C ALA A 46 11.87 5.12 8.80
N PHE A 47 11.50 5.84 7.75
CA PHE A 47 12.38 6.05 6.62
C PHE A 47 13.46 7.08 6.96
N ALA A 48 14.68 6.82 6.49
CA ALA A 48 15.82 7.72 6.69
C ALA A 48 16.61 7.85 5.39
N GLY A 49 17.25 9.01 5.20
CA GLY A 49 17.88 9.36 3.91
C GLY A 49 16.85 9.74 2.85
N GLY A 50 17.26 9.74 1.59
CA GLY A 50 16.42 10.02 0.42
C GLY A 50 15.63 11.34 0.45
N THR A 51 14.64 11.43 -0.43
CA THR A 51 13.80 12.62 -0.62
C THR A 51 12.32 12.31 -0.41
N SER A 52 11.82 11.27 -1.10
CA SER A 52 10.41 10.90 -1.01
C SER A 52 10.15 9.44 -1.39
N LEU A 53 8.98 8.96 -0.97
CA LEU A 53 8.42 7.67 -1.35
C LEU A 53 7.04 7.89 -1.96
N GLY A 54 6.82 7.37 -3.17
CA GLY A 54 5.49 7.19 -3.74
C GLY A 54 5.05 5.74 -3.60
N ILE A 55 3.80 5.53 -3.23
CA ILE A 55 3.18 4.21 -3.15
C ILE A 55 2.01 4.20 -4.13
N ALA A 56 2.03 3.25 -5.06
CA ALA A 56 0.99 3.09 -6.06
C ALA A 56 0.38 1.69 -5.98
N VAL A 57 -0.95 1.61 -6.02
CA VAL A 57 -1.69 0.35 -6.21
C VAL A 57 -1.77 0.11 -7.71
N VAL A 58 -1.26 -1.03 -8.16
CA VAL A 58 -1.25 -1.39 -9.58
C VAL A 58 -1.86 -2.75 -9.81
N SER A 59 -2.40 -2.94 -11.00
CA SER A 59 -2.74 -4.26 -11.51
C SER A 59 -2.06 -4.53 -12.86
N ALA A 60 -1.72 -5.78 -13.13
CA ALA A 60 -1.01 -6.22 -14.33
C ALA A 60 -1.48 -7.61 -14.77
N ASP A 61 -1.02 -8.02 -15.96
CA ASP A 61 -1.32 -9.34 -16.51
C ASP A 61 -0.31 -10.42 -16.10
N ASP A 62 0.80 -10.02 -15.47
CA ASP A 62 1.86 -10.88 -14.95
C ASP A 62 2.16 -10.60 -13.47
N ALA A 63 2.67 -11.63 -12.76
CA ALA A 63 3.03 -11.51 -11.36
C ALA A 63 4.22 -10.58 -11.08
N ALA A 64 5.03 -10.24 -12.08
CA ALA A 64 6.13 -9.28 -11.92
C ALA A 64 5.65 -7.82 -12.02
N LEU A 65 4.37 -7.59 -12.34
CA LEU A 65 3.76 -6.27 -12.52
C LEU A 65 4.44 -5.44 -13.61
N THR A 66 4.68 -6.05 -14.77
CA THR A 66 5.41 -5.43 -15.89
C THR A 66 4.59 -5.30 -17.17
N VAL A 67 3.55 -6.13 -17.34
CA VAL A 67 2.75 -6.25 -18.54
C VAL A 67 1.39 -5.57 -18.34
N ASN A 68 1.08 -4.62 -19.23
CA ASN A 68 -0.19 -3.87 -19.24
C ASN A 68 -0.54 -3.22 -17.89
N VAL A 69 0.48 -2.71 -17.20
CA VAL A 69 0.36 -2.15 -15.85
C VAL A 69 -0.66 -1.02 -15.84
N THR A 70 -1.65 -1.15 -14.97
CA THR A 70 -2.71 -0.17 -14.74
C THR A 70 -2.59 0.34 -13.32
N LYS A 71 -2.42 1.66 -13.16
CA LYS A 71 -2.34 2.32 -11.85
C LYS A 71 -3.74 2.71 -11.39
N HIS A 72 -4.14 2.22 -10.22
CA HIS A 72 -5.46 2.45 -9.64
C HIS A 72 -5.47 3.58 -8.62
N PHE A 73 -4.38 3.66 -7.86
CA PHE A 73 -4.18 4.69 -6.84
C PHE A 73 -2.70 5.07 -6.77
N ASP A 74 -2.43 6.32 -6.44
CA ASP A 74 -1.09 6.88 -6.28
C ASP A 74 -1.11 7.89 -5.14
N THR A 75 -0.17 7.78 -4.22
CA THR A 75 -0.03 8.77 -3.14
C THR A 75 0.66 10.06 -3.58
N GLY A 76 1.28 10.07 -4.77
CA GLY A 76 2.32 11.03 -5.11
C GLY A 76 3.57 10.86 -4.22
N ALA A 77 4.49 11.80 -4.34
CA ALA A 77 5.73 11.83 -3.57
C ALA A 77 5.44 12.23 -2.11
N ILE A 78 5.47 11.27 -1.18
CA ILE A 78 5.39 11.53 0.25
C ILE A 78 6.81 11.86 0.76
N PRO A 79 7.03 13.03 1.36
CA PRO A 79 8.34 13.39 1.89
C PRO A 79 8.74 12.46 3.05
N VAL A 80 10.04 12.13 3.13
CA VAL A 80 10.57 11.22 4.16
C VAL A 80 10.26 11.69 5.58
N ALA A 81 10.22 12.99 5.80
CA ALA A 81 9.86 13.57 7.10
C ALA A 81 8.46 13.15 7.59
N SER A 82 7.54 12.81 6.68
CA SER A 82 6.20 12.31 7.02
C SER A 82 6.14 10.79 7.22
N LEU A 83 7.21 10.06 6.88
CA LEU A 83 7.28 8.59 6.94
C LEU A 83 7.91 8.13 8.26
N THR A 84 7.32 8.55 9.37
CA THR A 84 7.73 8.15 10.71
C THR A 84 7.23 6.74 11.05
N ALA A 85 7.79 6.12 12.10
CA ALA A 85 7.33 4.81 12.54
C ALA A 85 5.84 4.86 12.92
N LYS A 86 5.08 3.86 12.48
CA LYS A 86 3.62 3.73 12.57
C LYS A 86 2.81 4.72 11.74
N ALA A 87 3.44 5.55 10.89
CA ALA A 87 2.71 6.37 9.94
C ALA A 87 1.88 5.47 9.00
N LEU A 88 0.64 5.87 8.72
CA LEU A 88 -0.24 5.23 7.73
C LEU A 88 -0.37 6.12 6.48
N PRO A 89 0.62 6.10 5.56
CA PRO A 89 0.54 6.86 4.31
C PRO A 89 -0.67 6.47 3.44
N ILE A 90 -1.16 5.23 3.57
CA ILE A 90 -2.39 4.78 2.91
C ILE A 90 -3.29 4.14 3.96
N ALA A 91 -4.51 4.66 4.06
CA ALA A 91 -5.62 4.05 4.77
C ALA A 91 -6.89 4.52 4.08
N MET A 92 -7.26 3.87 2.96
CA MET A 92 -8.46 4.25 2.24
C MET A 92 -9.14 3.07 1.55
N ARG A 93 -10.44 3.25 1.32
CA ARG A 93 -11.24 2.38 0.47
C ARG A 93 -10.97 2.71 -0.99
N LEU A 94 -10.66 1.70 -1.78
CA LEU A 94 -10.51 1.87 -3.22
C LEU A 94 -11.91 1.88 -3.85
N PRO A 95 -12.25 2.85 -4.73
CA PRO A 95 -13.50 2.79 -5.46
C PRO A 95 -13.54 1.55 -6.35
N PRO A 96 -14.74 1.01 -6.68
CA PRO A 96 -14.85 -0.17 -7.52
C PRO A 96 -14.27 0.13 -8.90
N GLN A 97 -13.24 -0.62 -9.27
CA GLN A 97 -12.52 -0.49 -10.53
C GLN A 97 -12.26 -1.87 -11.11
N LYS A 98 -12.12 -1.95 -12.44
CA LYS A 98 -11.71 -3.18 -13.10
C LYS A 98 -10.22 -3.38 -12.87
N MET A 99 -9.87 -4.37 -12.05
CA MET A 99 -8.48 -4.76 -11.85
C MET A 99 -8.11 -5.92 -12.77
N ARG A 100 -6.83 -5.96 -13.17
CA ARG A 100 -6.24 -7.10 -13.89
C ARG A 100 -5.98 -8.25 -12.93
N ARG A 101 -5.54 -9.38 -13.48
CA ARG A 101 -5.39 -10.64 -12.74
C ARG A 101 -4.47 -10.50 -11.52
N TYR A 102 -3.35 -9.82 -11.69
CA TYR A 102 -2.35 -9.63 -10.63
C TYR A 102 -2.46 -8.23 -10.04
N VAL A 103 -2.60 -8.13 -8.73
CA VAL A 103 -2.69 -6.87 -7.99
C VAL A 103 -1.54 -6.77 -6.99
N GLY A 104 -0.87 -5.63 -6.96
CA GLY A 104 0.24 -5.38 -6.03
C GLY A 104 0.50 -3.90 -5.81
N LEU A 105 1.59 -3.62 -5.09
CA LEU A 105 2.04 -2.26 -4.80
C LEU A 105 3.37 -1.99 -5.51
N VAL A 106 3.56 -0.76 -5.96
CA VAL A 106 4.84 -0.28 -6.49
C VAL A 106 5.32 0.87 -5.60
N TYR A 107 6.53 0.72 -5.06
CA TYR A 107 7.21 1.70 -4.25
C TYR A 107 8.20 2.47 -5.11
N THR A 108 7.95 3.75 -5.35
CA THR A 108 8.85 4.63 -6.09
C THR A 108 9.66 5.48 -5.11
N VAL A 109 10.95 5.24 -5.02
CA VAL A 109 11.85 5.96 -4.11
C VAL A 109 12.59 7.04 -4.89
N VAL A 110 12.54 8.29 -4.41
CA VAL A 110 13.38 9.38 -4.90
C VAL A 110 14.51 9.62 -3.92
N GLY A 111 15.76 9.54 -4.40
CA GLY A 111 16.95 9.49 -3.57
C GLY A 111 17.23 8.08 -3.03
N THR A 112 18.28 7.94 -2.23
CA THR A 112 18.64 6.66 -1.62
C THR A 112 18.25 6.67 -0.15
N MET A 113 17.32 5.79 0.23
CA MET A 113 16.96 5.63 1.64
C MET A 113 17.98 4.68 2.28
N SER A 114 18.43 5.01 3.49
CA SER A 114 19.33 4.15 4.28
C SER A 114 18.57 3.19 5.20
N ALA A 115 17.30 3.48 5.50
CA ALA A 115 16.41 2.64 6.28
C ALA A 115 14.95 2.91 5.89
N GLY A 116 14.07 1.95 6.21
CA GLY A 116 12.63 2.09 6.03
C GLY A 116 11.99 0.75 5.71
N THR A 117 10.95 0.38 6.48
CA THR A 117 10.18 -0.85 6.23
C THR A 117 8.70 -0.55 6.19
N ILE A 118 7.99 -1.24 5.28
CA ILE A 118 6.54 -1.06 5.09
C ILE A 118 5.84 -2.40 5.22
N THR A 119 4.74 -2.39 5.95
CA THR A 119 3.73 -3.45 5.92
C THR A 119 2.51 -2.93 5.19
N ALA A 120 2.09 -3.62 4.15
CA ALA A 120 0.97 -3.19 3.32
C ALA A 120 0.19 -4.38 2.79
N GLY A 121 -1.10 -4.17 2.63
CA GLY A 121 -2.00 -5.23 2.20
C GLY A 121 -3.40 -4.72 1.93
N ILE A 122 -4.24 -5.70 1.63
CA ILE A 122 -5.63 -5.50 1.29
C ILE A 122 -6.50 -6.03 2.43
N VAL A 123 -7.50 -5.23 2.84
CA VAL A 123 -8.46 -5.57 3.90
C VAL A 123 -9.88 -5.25 3.46
N GLU A 124 -10.85 -5.98 4.00
CA GLU A 124 -12.28 -5.73 3.77
C GLU A 124 -12.79 -4.48 4.52
N ASP A 125 -12.29 -4.25 5.73
CA ASP A 125 -12.72 -3.14 6.58
C ASP A 125 -11.52 -2.32 7.07
N LEU A 126 -11.56 -1.02 6.79
CA LEU A 126 -10.55 -0.06 7.19
C LEU A 126 -10.70 0.38 8.65
N ASN A 127 -11.90 0.29 9.22
CA ASN A 127 -12.19 0.73 10.59
C ASN A 127 -11.49 -0.14 11.66
N THR A 128 -10.98 -1.29 11.25
CA THR A 128 -10.14 -2.15 12.09
C THR A 128 -8.65 -1.77 12.04
N VAL A 129 -8.22 -1.09 10.97
CA VAL A 129 -6.84 -0.61 10.77
C VAL A 129 -6.64 0.76 11.42
N LEU A 130 -7.62 1.65 11.28
CA LEU A 130 -7.66 2.93 11.97
C LEU A 130 -8.13 2.70 13.41
N ARG A 131 -7.31 3.04 14.40
CA ARG A 131 -7.77 3.01 15.79
C ARG A 131 -8.65 4.23 16.03
N THR A 132 -9.58 4.15 16.97
CA THR A 132 -10.45 5.30 17.35
C THR A 132 -9.65 6.57 17.70
N SER A 133 -8.36 6.43 18.07
CA SER A 133 -7.42 7.53 18.33
C SER A 133 -6.96 8.31 17.10
N ASP A 134 -7.18 7.77 15.90
CA ASP A 134 -6.71 8.34 14.63
C ASP A 134 -7.75 9.28 14.01
N TYR A 135 -9.00 9.21 14.48
CA TYR A 135 -10.00 10.24 14.23
C TYR A 135 -9.59 11.50 14.99
N ALA A 136 -9.50 12.63 14.28
CA ALA A 136 -9.28 13.92 14.90
C ALA A 136 -10.26 14.10 16.06
N LYS A 137 -9.71 14.29 17.27
CA LYS A 137 -10.37 14.47 18.57
C LYS A 137 -11.29 15.71 18.67
N GLY A 138 -12.01 16.05 17.60
CA GLY A 138 -12.73 17.31 17.43
C GLY A 138 -14.22 17.19 17.13
N PHE A 139 -14.81 16.00 17.07
CA PHE A 139 -16.27 15.87 17.10
C PHE A 139 -16.72 15.53 18.51
N SER A 140 -16.81 16.58 19.35
CA SER A 140 -17.74 16.54 20.48
C SER A 140 -19.13 16.75 19.90
N ALA A 141 -20.02 15.78 20.12
CA ALA A 141 -21.43 16.11 20.23
C ALA A 141 -21.66 16.95 21.49
#